data_AF-A0A8H9I1U6-F1
#
_entry.id   AF-A0A8H9I1U6-F1
#
_cell.length_a   1.000
_cell.length_b   1.000
_cell.length_c   1.000
_cell.angle_alpha   90.00
_cell.angle_beta   90.00
_cell.angle_gamma   90.00
#
_symmetry.space_group_name_H-M   'P 1'
#
loop_
_entity.id
_entity.type
_entity.pdbx_description
1 polymer ?
#
loop_
_entity_poly.entity_id
_entity_poly.type
_entity_poly.pdbx_seq_one_letter_code
_entity_poly.pdbx_strand_id
1 'polypeptide(L)'
;MEPAVSPVTPSATRASTSPVTDWVPPLLASPEEEAAYYVSRLADRSFVSQYGGPDNPRPWYIAAERLGEIGAPAVPLLLARLNTQDAYELMLVLYALHLATQDPLITFKTRGESVQLPGVLDERMNADNRRLVEEWQQRHAAALDLG
;
A
#
# COMPACT_ATOMS: atom_id res chain seq x y z
N MET A 1 -60.23 -33.65 -12.40
CA MET A 1 -60.47 -32.32 -11.79
C MET A 1 -59.13 -31.86 -11.24
N GLU A 2 -58.32 -31.19 -12.08
CA GLU A 2 -57.25 -30.29 -11.62
C GLU A 2 -57.90 -28.95 -11.22
N PRO A 3 -57.35 -28.19 -10.24
CA PRO A 3 -56.19 -27.31 -10.47
C PRO A 3 -55.24 -27.27 -9.21
N ALA A 4 -54.13 -26.54 -9.05
CA ALA A 4 -53.50 -25.43 -9.77
C ALA A 4 -52.04 -25.21 -9.24
N VAL A 5 -51.13 -24.90 -10.16
CA VAL A 5 -49.96 -23.97 -10.12
C VAL A 5 -48.85 -23.98 -9.03
N SER A 6 -47.62 -24.15 -9.57
CA SER A 6 -46.37 -23.39 -9.35
C SER A 6 -45.37 -23.84 -8.28
N PRO A 7 -44.17 -24.31 -8.68
CA PRO A 7 -42.95 -24.16 -7.89
C PRO A 7 -42.35 -22.76 -8.12
N VAL A 8 -42.28 -21.94 -7.06
CA VAL A 8 -41.50 -20.69 -7.09
C VAL A 8 -40.02 -20.99 -6.81
N THR A 9 -39.24 -20.74 -7.85
CA THR A 9 -37.85 -20.24 -7.96
C THR A 9 -36.93 -20.08 -6.73
N PRO A 10 -35.60 -20.16 -6.95
CA PRO A 10 -34.58 -20.38 -5.92
C PRO A 10 -34.40 -19.15 -5.02
N SER A 11 -34.37 -19.40 -3.71
CA SER A 11 -34.07 -18.36 -2.74
C SER A 11 -32.58 -18.03 -2.78
N ALA A 12 -32.33 -16.82 -3.28
CA ALA A 12 -31.31 -15.88 -2.83
C ALA A 12 -29.90 -16.46 -2.64
N THR A 13 -29.11 -16.27 -3.71
CA THR A 13 -27.82 -15.57 -3.65
C THR A 13 -27.06 -15.80 -2.35
N ARG A 14 -26.25 -16.86 -2.33
CA ARG A 14 -25.00 -16.84 -1.57
C ARG A 14 -24.39 -15.47 -1.80
N ALA A 15 -24.19 -14.71 -0.73
CA ALA A 15 -23.31 -13.57 -0.74
C ALA A 15 -21.95 -14.11 -1.20
N SER A 16 -21.70 -14.01 -2.51
CA SER A 16 -20.38 -14.12 -3.07
C SER A 16 -19.65 -12.91 -2.52
N THR A 17 -19.01 -13.07 -1.36
CA THR A 17 -17.84 -12.27 -1.01
C THR A 17 -16.86 -12.52 -2.13
N SER A 18 -16.97 -11.68 -3.16
CA SER A 18 -16.02 -11.65 -4.25
C SER A 18 -14.69 -11.38 -3.55
N PRO A 19 -13.68 -12.27 -3.65
CA PRO A 19 -12.35 -11.85 -3.29
C PRO A 19 -12.07 -10.60 -4.11
N VAL A 20 -11.55 -9.55 -3.45
CA VAL A 20 -10.97 -8.40 -4.14
C VAL A 20 -10.00 -9.00 -5.15
N THR A 21 -10.49 -9.13 -6.37
CA THR A 21 -9.78 -9.77 -7.47
C THR A 21 -8.68 -8.81 -7.78
N ASP A 22 -7.46 -9.13 -7.35
CA ASP A 22 -6.20 -8.98 -8.08
C ASP A 22 -6.19 -7.93 -9.22
N TRP A 23 -6.70 -6.73 -8.94
CA TRP A 23 -6.89 -5.72 -9.97
C TRP A 23 -5.56 -5.02 -10.16
N VAL A 24 -4.73 -5.63 -11.00
CA VAL A 24 -3.57 -5.00 -11.62
C VAL A 24 -4.09 -4.31 -12.89
N PRO A 25 -3.90 -2.99 -13.05
CA PRO A 25 -4.26 -2.31 -14.29
C PRO A 25 -3.61 -3.02 -15.49
N PRO A 26 -4.37 -3.44 -16.50
CA PRO A 26 -3.77 -3.99 -17.70
C PRO A 26 -3.01 -2.86 -18.39
N LEU A 27 -1.71 -3.07 -18.64
CA LEU A 27 -0.74 -2.19 -19.33
C LEU A 27 0.20 -1.34 -18.46
N LEU A 28 0.64 -1.82 -17.29
CA LEU A 28 1.88 -1.31 -16.68
C LEU A 28 3.02 -2.19 -17.20
N ALA A 29 3.89 -1.63 -18.03
CA ALA A 29 4.92 -2.37 -18.76
C ALA A 29 6.16 -2.67 -17.89
N SER A 30 6.31 -1.99 -16.74
CA SER A 30 7.37 -2.27 -15.77
C SER A 30 6.94 -2.04 -14.31
N PRO A 31 7.66 -2.63 -13.33
CA PRO A 31 7.44 -2.37 -11.90
C PRO A 31 7.54 -0.89 -11.51
N GLU A 32 8.37 -0.11 -12.20
CA GLU A 32 8.52 1.34 -11.98
C GLU A 32 7.27 2.11 -12.42
N GLU A 33 6.66 1.74 -13.55
CA GLU A 33 5.41 2.35 -14.01
C GLU A 33 4.27 2.00 -13.06
N GLU A 34 4.22 0.76 -12.59
CA GLU A 34 3.25 0.32 -11.58
C GLU A 34 3.43 1.08 -10.25
N ALA A 35 4.67 1.24 -9.79
CA ALA A 35 4.96 2.05 -8.62
C ALA A 35 4.53 3.51 -8.83
N ALA A 36 4.81 4.11 -9.99
CA ALA A 36 4.40 5.48 -10.29
C ALA A 36 2.86 5.62 -10.25
N TYR A 37 2.12 4.63 -10.77
CA TYR A 37 0.67 4.60 -10.67
C TYR A 37 0.20 4.61 -9.21
N TYR A 38 0.70 3.71 -8.36
CA TYR A 38 0.25 3.67 -6.97
C TYR A 38 0.73 4.88 -6.15
N VAL A 39 1.91 5.44 -6.44
CA VAL A 39 2.35 6.72 -5.83
C VAL A 39 1.36 7.84 -6.15
N SER A 40 0.84 7.90 -7.39
CA SER A 40 -0.17 8.91 -7.76
C SER A 40 -1.50 8.78 -7.00
N ARG A 41 -1.76 7.61 -6.38
CA ARG A 41 -2.96 7.33 -5.59
C ARG A 41 -2.80 7.57 -4.10
N LEU A 42 -1.60 7.85 -3.59
CA LEU A 42 -1.36 7.97 -2.15
C LEU A 42 -2.14 9.10 -1.47
N ALA A 43 -2.43 10.20 -2.18
CA ALA A 43 -3.25 11.29 -1.65
C ALA A 43 -4.76 11.02 -1.78
N ASP A 44 -5.18 10.00 -2.53
CA ASP A 44 -6.58 9.68 -2.77
C ASP A 44 -7.16 8.89 -1.59
N ARG A 45 -7.82 9.61 -0.67
CA ARG A 45 -8.48 9.04 0.52
C ARG A 45 -9.60 8.04 0.19
N SER A 46 -10.09 8.02 -1.05
CA SER A 46 -11.09 7.04 -1.50
C SER A 46 -10.47 5.76 -2.05
N PHE A 47 -9.15 5.77 -2.33
CA PHE A 47 -8.40 4.63 -2.82
C PHE A 47 -8.00 3.67 -1.69
N VAL A 48 -8.99 3.25 -0.92
CA VAL A 48 -8.86 2.35 0.23
C VAL A 48 -9.89 1.24 0.14
N SER A 49 -9.55 0.07 0.67
CA SER A 49 -10.51 -0.99 0.94
C SER A 49 -10.74 -1.10 2.45
N GLN A 50 -11.58 -2.03 2.86
CA GLN A 50 -11.77 -2.35 4.26
C GLN A 50 -11.45 -3.83 4.48
N TYR A 51 -10.84 -4.12 5.62
CA TYR A 51 -10.64 -5.48 6.11
C TYR A 51 -11.16 -5.58 7.54
N GLY A 52 -11.34 -6.82 8.02
CA GLY A 52 -12.03 -7.07 9.28
C GLY A 52 -13.53 -7.29 9.08
N GLY A 53 -14.18 -7.78 10.14
CA GLY A 53 -15.62 -8.05 10.12
C GLY A 53 -16.45 -6.76 10.28
N PRO A 54 -17.79 -6.86 10.14
CA PRO A 54 -18.71 -5.72 10.28
C PRO A 54 -18.56 -4.95 11.59
N ASP A 55 -18.13 -5.64 12.66
CA ASP A 55 -17.98 -5.06 14.01
C ASP A 55 -16.65 -4.32 14.23
N ASN A 56 -15.67 -4.48 13.33
CA ASN A 56 -14.37 -3.81 13.43
C ASN A 56 -13.72 -3.60 12.06
N PRO A 57 -14.32 -2.77 11.18
CA PRO A 57 -13.74 -2.45 9.90
C PRO A 57 -12.46 -1.63 10.09
N ARG A 58 -11.38 -2.06 9.43
CA ARG A 58 -10.10 -1.35 9.41
C ARG A 58 -9.77 -0.94 7.97
N PRO A 59 -9.20 0.25 7.77
CA PRO A 59 -8.81 0.70 6.43
C PRO A 59 -7.65 -0.14 5.91
N TRP A 60 -7.80 -0.67 4.70
CA TRP A 60 -6.72 -1.26 3.92
C TRP A 60 -6.22 -0.23 2.90
N TYR A 61 -5.01 0.29 3.09
CA TYR A 61 -4.43 1.34 2.25
C TYR A 61 -3.83 0.74 0.98
N ILE A 62 -4.70 0.46 0.00
CA ILE A 62 -4.36 -0.29 -1.23
C ILE A 62 -3.06 0.20 -1.87
N ALA A 63 -2.91 1.51 -2.08
CA ALA A 63 -1.74 2.07 -2.74
C ALA A 63 -0.44 1.80 -1.96
N ALA A 64 -0.44 2.02 -0.65
CA ALA A 64 0.76 1.84 0.17
C ALA A 64 1.17 0.36 0.28
N GLU A 65 0.18 -0.54 0.41
CA GLU A 65 0.39 -1.99 0.45
C GLU A 65 0.98 -2.49 -0.86
N ARG A 66 0.41 -2.08 -2.01
CA ARG A 66 0.93 -2.44 -3.34
C ARG A 66 2.35 -1.91 -3.57
N LEU A 67 2.66 -0.70 -3.12
CA LEU A 67 4.02 -0.16 -3.18
C LEU A 67 5.01 -0.96 -2.32
N GLY A 68 4.55 -1.45 -1.17
CA GLY A 68 5.31 -2.38 -0.34
C GLY A 68 5.62 -3.70 -1.05
N GLU A 69 4.63 -4.28 -1.72
CA GLU A 69 4.77 -5.51 -2.50
C GLU A 69 5.70 -5.33 -3.72
N ILE A 70 5.66 -4.17 -4.37
CA ILE A 70 6.56 -3.84 -5.49
C ILE A 70 8.02 -3.77 -5.01
N GLY A 71 8.26 -3.24 -3.81
CA GLY A 71 9.58 -3.28 -3.18
C GLY A 71 10.56 -2.26 -3.77
N ALA A 72 11.76 -2.70 -4.15
CA ALA A 72 12.88 -1.84 -4.54
C ALA A 72 12.54 -0.76 -5.60
N PRO A 73 11.75 -1.04 -6.66
CA PRO A 73 11.37 -0.04 -7.66
C PRO A 73 10.54 1.13 -7.11
N ALA A 74 9.79 0.92 -6.03
CA ALA A 74 8.96 1.96 -5.42
C ALA A 74 9.77 2.92 -4.52
N VAL A 75 10.87 2.44 -3.93
CA VAL A 75 11.68 3.20 -2.95
C VAL A 75 12.11 4.59 -3.45
N PRO A 76 12.74 4.76 -4.63
CA PRO A 76 13.16 6.10 -5.07
C PRO A 76 11.97 7.05 -5.29
N LEU A 77 10.84 6.55 -5.79
CA LEU A 77 9.63 7.35 -6.01
C LEU A 77 9.00 7.80 -4.68
N LEU A 78 9.01 6.92 -3.68
CA LEU A 78 8.52 7.21 -2.33
C LEU A 78 9.43 8.21 -1.59
N LEU A 79 10.76 8.06 -1.69
CA LEU A 79 11.71 9.02 -1.11
C LEU A 79 11.51 10.43 -1.68
N ALA A 80 11.24 10.54 -2.98
CA ALA A 80 10.92 11.82 -3.62
C ALA A 80 9.65 12.50 -3.07
N ARG A 81 8.77 11.74 -2.40
CA ARG A 81 7.50 12.22 -1.82
C ARG A 81 7.58 12.58 -0.34
N LEU A 82 8.74 12.41 0.31
CA LEU A 82 8.89 12.73 1.73
C LEU A 82 8.54 14.17 2.09
N ASN A 83 8.68 15.12 1.15
CA ASN A 83 8.39 16.54 1.36
C ASN A 83 6.97 16.97 0.98
N THR A 84 6.04 16.04 0.76
CA THR A 84 4.63 16.41 0.55
C THR A 84 4.07 17.22 1.74
N GLN A 85 3.15 18.14 1.44
CA GLN A 85 2.44 18.94 2.42
C GLN A 85 1.13 18.28 2.90
N ASP A 86 0.67 17.23 2.22
CA ASP A 86 -0.49 16.46 2.64
C ASP A 86 -0.07 15.46 3.74
N ALA A 87 -0.60 15.65 4.95
CA ALA A 87 -0.27 14.80 6.10
C ALA A 87 -0.72 13.34 5.91
N TYR A 88 -1.84 13.12 5.21
CA TYR A 88 -2.32 11.77 4.91
C TYR A 88 -1.44 11.10 3.86
N GLU A 89 -1.09 11.80 2.78
CA GLU A 89 -0.15 11.29 1.78
C GLU A 89 1.19 10.94 2.44
N LEU A 90 1.74 11.84 3.27
CA LEU A 90 2.99 11.62 3.98
C LEU A 90 2.94 10.37 4.87
N MET A 91 1.86 10.21 5.63
CA MET A 91 1.65 9.04 6.48
C MET A 91 1.73 7.75 5.66
N LEU A 92 1.08 7.71 4.49
CA LEU A 92 1.12 6.55 3.60
C LEU A 92 2.45 6.36 2.87
N VAL A 93 3.16 7.45 2.53
CA VAL A 93 4.52 7.38 1.97
C VAL A 93 5.46 6.71 2.97
N LEU A 94 5.41 7.13 4.24
CA LEU A 94 6.26 6.57 5.30
C LEU A 94 5.95 5.09 5.53
N TYR A 95 4.67 4.72 5.56
CA TYR A 95 4.24 3.33 5.67
C TYR A 95 4.69 2.48 4.48
N ALA A 96 4.49 2.97 3.26
CA ALA A 96 4.95 2.28 2.06
C ALA A 96 6.47 2.09 2.04
N LEU A 97 7.25 3.06 2.53
CA LEU A 97 8.71 2.92 2.66
C LEU A 97 9.10 1.86 3.68
N HIS A 98 8.40 1.80 4.81
CA HIS A 98 8.61 0.74 5.79
C HIS A 98 8.41 -0.66 5.18
N LEU A 99 7.40 -0.83 4.33
CA LEU A 99 7.17 -2.10 3.63
C LEU A 99 8.18 -2.33 2.51
N ALA A 100 8.31 -1.37 1.58
CA ALA A 100 9.10 -1.51 0.36
C ALA A 100 10.61 -1.71 0.64
N THR A 101 11.12 -1.16 1.74
CA THR A 101 12.54 -1.34 2.11
C THR A 101 12.84 -2.70 2.75
N GLN A 102 11.82 -3.53 3.03
CA GLN A 102 12.01 -4.94 3.41
C GLN A 102 12.32 -5.83 2.20
N ASP A 103 12.29 -5.28 0.99
CA ASP A 103 12.68 -5.96 -0.24
C ASP A 103 14.08 -6.61 -0.13
N PRO A 104 14.27 -7.85 -0.63
CA PRO A 104 15.55 -8.55 -0.54
C PRO A 104 16.73 -7.82 -1.18
N LEU A 105 16.53 -7.08 -2.28
CA LEU A 105 17.57 -6.30 -2.93
C LEU A 105 17.96 -5.09 -2.09
N ILE A 106 16.98 -4.41 -1.49
CA ILE A 106 17.24 -3.27 -0.59
C ILE A 106 18.02 -3.76 0.62
N THR A 107 17.50 -4.78 1.31
CA THR A 107 18.16 -5.34 2.50
C THR A 107 19.54 -5.91 2.17
N PHE A 108 19.76 -6.51 1.01
CA PHE A 108 21.10 -6.92 0.57
C PHE A 108 22.05 -5.72 0.45
N LYS A 109 21.62 -4.63 -0.21
CA LYS A 109 22.40 -3.39 -0.38
C LYS A 109 22.70 -2.69 0.96
N THR A 110 21.76 -2.75 1.90
CA THR A 110 21.84 -2.08 3.21
C THR A 110 22.30 -3.00 4.35
N ARG A 111 22.86 -4.18 4.05
CA ARG A 111 23.38 -5.14 5.04
C ARG A 111 22.34 -5.62 6.05
N GLY A 112 21.10 -5.76 5.61
CA GLY A 112 19.95 -6.24 6.38
C GLY A 112 19.11 -5.13 7.01
N GLU A 113 19.46 -3.85 6.79
CA GLU A 113 18.71 -2.72 7.36
C GLU A 113 17.54 -2.30 6.46
N SER A 114 16.39 -2.02 7.06
CA SER A 114 15.22 -1.43 6.40
C SER A 114 14.68 -0.27 7.23
N VAL A 115 13.79 0.54 6.66
CA VAL A 115 13.07 1.55 7.43
C VAL A 115 12.19 0.85 8.45
N GLN A 116 12.28 1.27 9.71
CA GLN A 116 11.47 0.73 10.81
C GLN A 116 10.66 1.85 11.44
N LEU A 117 9.34 1.75 11.37
CA LEU A 117 8.44 2.68 12.04
C LEU A 117 8.01 2.12 13.40
N PRO A 118 8.07 2.90 14.49
CA PRO A 118 7.93 2.39 15.85
C PRO A 118 6.48 2.08 16.30
N GLY A 119 5.46 2.18 15.43
CA GLY A 119 4.08 1.93 15.87
C GLY A 119 2.98 2.18 14.84
N VAL A 120 1.78 2.46 15.37
CA VAL A 120 0.53 2.61 14.62
C VAL A 120 0.62 3.74 13.59
N LEU A 121 -0.03 3.53 12.46
CA LEU A 121 -0.14 4.51 11.39
C LEU A 121 -1.02 5.71 11.83
N ASP A 122 -0.37 6.81 12.23
CA ASP A 122 -0.99 8.05 12.72
C ASP A 122 -0.25 9.27 12.17
N GLU A 123 -0.98 10.23 11.59
CA GLU A 123 -0.44 11.48 11.04
C GLU A 123 0.36 12.30 12.08
N ARG A 124 0.04 12.17 13.37
CA ARG A 124 0.76 12.85 14.46
C ARG A 124 2.22 12.40 14.59
N MET A 125 2.52 11.17 14.16
CA MET A 125 3.86 10.59 14.22
C MET A 125 4.69 10.89 12.97
N ASN A 126 4.11 11.53 11.94
CA ASN A 126 4.77 11.75 10.66
C ASN A 126 6.10 12.49 10.78
N ALA A 127 6.20 13.48 11.67
CA ALA A 127 7.43 14.26 11.82
C ALA A 127 8.60 13.40 12.32
N ASP A 128 8.34 12.54 13.31
CA ASP A 128 9.34 11.63 13.86
C ASP A 128 9.65 10.49 12.89
N ASN A 129 8.62 9.92 12.27
CA ASN A 129 8.76 8.87 11.26
C ASN A 129 9.55 9.35 10.03
N ARG A 130 9.34 10.60 9.58
CA ARG A 130 10.11 11.20 8.48
C ARG A 130 11.59 11.29 8.84
N ARG A 131 11.92 11.72 10.06
CA ARG A 131 13.33 11.78 10.51
C ARG A 131 13.99 10.41 10.47
N LEU A 132 13.31 9.35 10.92
CA LEU A 132 13.84 7.98 10.87
C LEU A 132 14.15 7.55 9.44
N VAL A 133 13.26 7.88 8.49
CA VAL A 133 13.48 7.60 7.06
C VAL A 133 14.64 8.41 6.50
N GLU A 134 14.71 9.71 6.81
CA GLU A 134 15.79 10.59 6.34
C GLU A 134 17.16 10.14 6.87
N GLU A 135 17.24 9.74 8.15
CA GLU A 135 18.46 9.19 8.76
C GLU A 135 18.87 7.87 8.10
N TRP A 136 17.92 6.98 7.83
CA TRP A 136 18.18 5.75 7.09
C TRP A 136 18.67 6.04 5.67
N GLN A 137 18.01 6.96 4.95
CA GLN A 137 18.40 7.37 3.60
C GLN A 137 19.81 7.94 3.59
N GLN A 138 20.14 8.84 4.53
CA GLN A 138 21.48 9.44 4.62
C GLN A 138 22.57 8.39 4.89
N ARG A 139 22.28 7.39 5.74
CA ARG A 139 23.22 6.29 6.04
C ARG A 139 23.49 5.39 4.83
N HIS A 140 22.48 5.20 3.98
CA HIS A 140 22.53 4.24 2.87
C HIS A 140 22.52 4.87 1.47
N ALA A 141 22.60 6.20 1.34
CA ALA A 141 22.52 6.91 0.07
C ALA A 141 23.49 6.37 -0.99
N ALA A 142 24.73 6.08 -0.59
CA ALA A 142 25.76 5.50 -1.47
C ALA A 142 25.45 4.07 -1.91
N ALA A 143 24.75 3.28 -1.09
CA ALA A 143 24.39 1.89 -1.41
C ALA A 143 23.14 1.79 -2.31
N LEU A 144 22.27 2.79 -2.24
CA LEU A 144 21.03 2.86 -3.03
C LEU A 144 21.24 3.46 -4.43
N ASP A 145 22.48 3.85 -4.78
CA ASP A 145 22.81 4.53 -6.04
C ASP A 145 21.96 5.79 -6.28
N LEU A 146 21.60 6.52 -5.21
CA LEU A 146 20.81 7.76 -5.27
C LEU A 146 21.69 9.01 -5.56
N GLY A 147 22.76 8.83 -6.35
CA GLY A 147 23.78 9.84 -6.64
C GLY A 147 23.71 10.42 -8.04
#